data_AF-A0A1V5MSN5-F1
#
_entry.id   AF-A0A1V5MSN5-F1
#
_cell.length_a   1.000
_cell.length_b   1.000
_cell.length_c   1.000
_cell.angle_alpha   90.00
_cell.angle_beta   90.00
_cell.angle_gamma   90.00
#
_symmetry.space_group_name_H-M   'P 1'
#
loop_
_entity.id
_entity.type
_entity.pdbx_description
1 polymer ?
#
loop_
_entity_poly.entity_id
_entity_poly.type
_entity_poly.pdbx_seq_one_letter_code
_entity_poly.pdbx_strand_id
1 'polypeptide(L)' 'MPKRMTLEVLINNNWELVFCKNGSKIITTRDRRKAIHGDYMSLSYFKRFFPEHSFRIN' A
#
# COMPACT_ATOMS: atom_id res chain seq x y z
N MET A 1 -18.04 13.03 -3.79
CA MET A 1 -16.57 13.10 -3.60
C MET A 1 -15.95 11.85 -4.21
N PRO A 2 -14.85 11.95 -4.97
CA PRO A 2 -14.18 10.76 -5.50
C PRO A 2 -13.72 9.86 -4.35
N LYS A 3 -13.98 8.56 -4.47
CA LYS A 3 -13.57 7.56 -3.46
C LYS A 3 -12.05 7.50 -3.45
N ARG A 4 -11.41 7.92 -2.36
CA ARG A 4 -9.95 7.83 -2.21
C ARG A 4 -9.57 6.35 -2.15
N MET A 5 -8.85 5.91 -3.17
CA MET A 5 -8.34 4.56 -3.24
C MET A 5 -7.05 4.44 -2.43
N THR A 6 -6.90 3.37 -1.65
CA THR A 6 -5.72 3.11 -0.81
C THR A 6 -5.02 1.83 -1.22
N LEU A 7 -3.70 1.82 -1.11
CA LEU A 7 -2.88 0.64 -1.36
C LEU A 7 -2.88 -0.27 -0.13
N GLU A 8 -3.13 -1.56 -0.37
CA GLU A 8 -3.09 -2.62 0.63
C GLU A 8 -2.06 -3.70 0.23
N VAL A 9 -1.46 -4.34 1.24
CA VAL A 9 -0.52 -5.47 1.11
C VAL A 9 -1.03 -6.67 1.91
N LEU A 10 -0.85 -7.89 1.38
CA LEU A 10 -1.24 -9.12 2.06
C LEU A 10 -0.11 -9.57 3.02
N ILE A 11 -0.40 -9.59 4.32
CA ILE A 11 0.51 -10.03 5.38
C ILE A 11 -0.23 -11.01 6.28
N ASN A 12 0.34 -12.20 6.54
CA ASN A 12 -0.26 -13.22 7.40
C ASN A 12 -1.74 -13.51 7.06
N ASN A 13 -2.04 -13.64 5.76
CA ASN A 13 -3.38 -13.86 5.21
C ASN A 13 -4.40 -12.72 5.46
N ASN A 14 -3.94 -11.52 5.84
CA ASN A 14 -4.76 -10.33 6.06
C ASN A 14 -4.29 -9.16 5.18
N TRP A 15 -5.23 -8.35 4.70
CA TRP A 15 -4.92 -7.13 3.95
C TRP A 15 -4.67 -5.97 4.91
N GLU A 16 -3.48 -5.38 4.85
CA GLU A 16 -3.10 -4.23 5.67
C GLU A 16 -2.79 -3.01 4.79
N LEU A 17 -3.06 -1.81 5.30
CA LEU A 17 -2.78 -0.59 4.54
C LEU A 17 -1.28 -0.34 4.48
N VAL A 18 -0.78 0.03 3.31
CA VAL A 18 0.63 0.37 3.13
C VAL A 18 0.88 1.81 3.60
N PHE A 19 1.97 2.01 4.30
CA PHE A 19 2.58 3.29 4.65
C PHE A 19 4.05 3.24 4.22
N CYS A 20 4.57 4.33 3.66
CA CYS A 20 6.00 4.40 3.37
C CYS A 20 6.52 5.77 3.78
N LYS A 21 7.35 5.81 4.83
CA LYS A 21 7.98 7.06 5.25
C LYS A 21 9.23 7.37 4.40
N ASN A 22 9.95 6.34 3.93
CA ASN A 22 11.31 6.48 3.38
C ASN A 22 11.60 5.67 2.08
N GLY A 23 10.59 5.16 1.36
CA GLY A 23 10.74 4.49 0.05
C GLY A 23 11.43 3.10 0.04
N SER A 24 12.14 2.72 1.11
CA SER A 24 13.01 1.53 1.11
C SER A 24 12.43 0.28 1.78
N LYS A 25 11.29 0.42 2.48
CA LYS A 25 10.61 -0.70 3.16
C LYS A 25 9.10 -0.51 3.07
N ILE A 26 8.39 -1.63 2.98
CA ILE A 26 6.96 -1.67 3.22
C ILE A 26 6.77 -1.53 4.74
N ILE A 27 6.02 -0.51 5.15
CA ILE A 27 5.53 -0.38 6.52
C ILE A 27 4.01 -0.50 6.41
N THR A 28 3.36 -1.21 7.32
CA THR A 28 1.90 -1.24 7.35
C THR A 28 1.36 -0.25 8.37
N THR A 29 0.12 0.20 8.17
CA THR A 29 -0.59 1.05 9.12
C THR A 29 -2.05 0.63 9.22
N ARG A 30 -2.68 0.97 10.34
CA ARG A 30 -4.14 0.88 10.51
C ARG A 30 -4.82 2.24 10.38
N ASP A 31 -4.05 3.34 10.35
CA ASP A 31 -4.57 4.69 10.18
C ASP A 31 -4.74 5.00 8.70
N ARG A 32 -5.99 4.98 8.22
CA ARG A 32 -6.34 5.30 6.83
C ARG A 32 -5.86 6.68 6.37
N ARG A 33 -5.66 7.63 7.28
CA ARG A 33 -5.16 8.98 6.94
C ARG A 33 -3.67 8.98 6.62
N LYS A 34 -2.96 7.93 7.02
CA LYS A 34 -1.53 7.75 6.75
C LYS A 34 -1.29 6.73 5.64
N ALA A 35 -2.32 6.02 5.17
CA ALA A 35 -2.18 5.04 4.12
C ALA A 35 -1.71 5.70 2.81
N ILE A 36 -0.92 4.98 2.03
CA ILE A 36 -0.59 5.39 0.66
C ILE A 36 -1.86 5.37 -0.16
N HIS A 37 -2.18 6.53 -0.73
CA HIS A 37 -3.27 6.65 -1.69
C HIS A 37 -2.74 6.34 -3.10
N GLY A 38 -3.60 5.75 -3.94
CA GLY A 38 -3.21 5.26 -5.27
C GLY A 38 -2.72 6.35 -6.24
N ASP A 39 -2.93 7.63 -5.92
CA ASP A 39 -2.43 8.81 -6.62
C ASP A 39 -0.97 9.17 -6.25
N TYR A 40 -0.44 8.72 -5.11
CA TYR A 40 0.95 8.98 -4.72
C TYR A 40 1.92 7.95 -5.28
N MET A 41 1.57 6.66 -5.15
CA MET A 41 2.41 5.55 -5.60
C MET A 41 1.52 4.48 -6.25
N SER A 42 1.92 4.03 -7.43
CA SER A 42 1.14 3.06 -8.19
C SER A 42 1.33 1.63 -7.69
N LEU A 43 0.31 0.79 -7.89
CA LEU A 43 0.40 -0.66 -7.68
C LEU A 43 1.61 -1.27 -8.42
N SER A 44 1.90 -0.78 -9.63
CA SER A 44 3.02 -1.25 -10.46
C SER A 44 4.38 -0.95 -9.83
N TYR A 45 4.55 0.18 -9.16
CA TYR A 45 5.77 0.50 -8.42
C TYR A 45 6.03 -0.56 -7.33
N PHE A 46 5.03 -0.84 -6.50
CA PHE A 46 5.19 -1.80 -5.40
C PHE A 46 5.42 -3.22 -5.88
N LYS A 47 4.72 -3.68 -6.92
CA LYS A 47 4.95 -4.99 -7.54
C LYS A 47 6.36 -5.14 -8.13
N ARG A 48 6.97 -4.04 -8.59
CA ARG A 48 8.34 -4.05 -9.15
C ARG A 48 9.41 -4.14 -8.05
N PHE A 49 9.25 -3.39 -6.96
CA PHE A 49 10.27 -3.28 -5.91
C PHE A 49 10.13 -4.31 -4.78
N PHE A 50 8.93 -4.88 -4.60
CA PHE A 50 8.62 -5.87 -3.57
C PHE A 50 7.85 -7.07 -4.17
N PRO A 51 8.44 -7.80 -5.13
CA PRO A 51 7.75 -8.84 -5.89
C PRO A 51 7.28 -10.03 -5.02
N GLU A 52 7.88 -10.25 -3.86
CA GLU A 52 7.51 -11.28 -2.89
C GLU A 52 6.21 -10.99 -2.13
N HIS A 53 5.66 -9.77 -2.28
CA HIS A 53 4.43 -9.34 -1.63
C HIS A 53 3.26 -9.23 -2.61
N SER A 54 2.05 -9.53 -2.13
CA SER A 54 0.81 -9.30 -2.89
C SER A 54 0.20 -7.96 -2.53
N PHE A 55 -0.17 -7.17 -3.54
CA PHE A 55 -0.73 -5.82 -3.37
C PHE A 55 -2.05 -5.64 -4.13
N ARG A 56 -2.92 -4.76 -3.61
CA ARG A 56 -4.15 -4.32 -4.28
C ARG A 56 -4.50 -2.86 -3.97
N ILE A 57 -5.38 -2.30 -4.80
CA ILE A 57 -6.00 -1.00 -4.58
C ILE A 57 -7.44 -1.25 -4.09
N ASN A 58 -7.84 -0.58 -3.01
CA ASN A 58 -9.18 -0.65 -2.40
C ASN A 58 -9.86 0.73 -2.34
#